data_AF-A0A2G2XTR3-F1
#
_entry.id   AF-A0A2G2XTR3-F1
#
_cell.length_a   1.000
_cell.length_b   1.000
_cell.length_c   1.000
_cell.angle_alpha   90.00
_cell.angle_beta   90.00
_cell.angle_gamma   90.00
#
_symmetry.space_group_name_H-M   'P 1'
#
loop_
_entity.id
_entity.type
_entity.pdbx_description
1 polymer ?
#
loop_
_entity_poly.entity_id
_entity_poly.type
_entity_poly.pdbx_seq_one_letter_code
_entity_poly.pdbx_strand_id
1 'polypeptide(L)'
;MYVTLRNFAEDVFQDTKPLVRSVMDGYNVCIFAYGQTGSGKTYTMSGPGGESTKEFGINQLALNDLFLLSDERKDIMSYKIHVQMVEIYNEQIRDLLADDPLLTKYPFVVISVV
;
A
#
# COMPACT_ATOMS: atom_id res chain seq x y z
N MET A 1 -10.93 -9.55 4.04
CA MET A 1 -10.16 -10.45 4.94
C MET A 1 -10.06 -9.75 6.29
N TYR A 2 -10.42 -10.43 7.39
CA TYR A 2 -10.28 -9.87 8.75
C TYR A 2 -8.89 -10.22 9.27
N VAL A 3 -8.05 -9.21 9.50
CA VAL A 3 -6.73 -9.41 10.10
C VAL A 3 -6.85 -9.37 11.62
N THR A 4 -6.49 -10.48 12.28
CA THR A 4 -6.47 -10.58 13.74
C THR A 4 -5.20 -9.95 14.29
N LEU A 5 -5.33 -8.93 15.15
CA LEU A 5 -4.28 -8.02 15.64
C LEU A 5 -3.28 -8.65 16.66
N ARG A 6 -2.98 -9.95 16.55
CA ARG A 6 -2.03 -10.66 17.44
C ARG A 6 -0.74 -11.12 16.76
N ASN A 7 -0.62 -10.95 15.44
CA ASN A 7 0.52 -11.46 14.66
C ASN A 7 1.40 -10.31 14.14
N PHE A 8 2.66 -10.59 13.84
CA PHE A 8 3.58 -9.61 13.26
C PHE A 8 3.10 -9.21 11.86
N ALA A 9 3.46 -8.00 11.40
CA ALA A 9 3.05 -7.51 10.07
C ALA A 9 3.48 -8.48 8.95
N GLU A 10 4.63 -9.15 9.12
CA GLU A 10 5.14 -10.20 8.24
C GLU A 10 4.16 -11.38 8.12
N ASP A 11 3.66 -11.92 9.23
CA ASP A 11 2.74 -13.06 9.22
C ASP A 11 1.45 -12.72 8.47
N VAL A 12 0.91 -11.53 8.76
CA VAL A 12 -0.29 -11.02 8.07
C VAL A 12 -0.01 -10.81 6.58
N PHE A 13 1.18 -10.34 6.24
CA PHE A 13 1.59 -10.18 4.85
C PHE A 13 1.67 -11.52 4.13
N GLN A 14 2.23 -12.57 4.74
CA GLN A 14 2.27 -13.91 4.12
C GLN A 14 0.86 -14.43 3.76
N ASP A 15 -0.12 -14.24 4.63
CA ASP A 15 -1.50 -14.64 4.37
C ASP A 15 -2.17 -13.79 3.27
N THR A 16 -1.83 -12.50 3.19
CA THR A 16 -2.41 -11.55 2.21
C THR A 16 -1.64 -11.47 0.89
N LYS A 17 -0.43 -12.02 0.83
CA LYS A 17 0.49 -11.97 -0.32
C LYS A 17 -0.14 -12.49 -1.62
N PRO A 18 -0.88 -13.60 -1.67
CA PRO A 18 -1.53 -14.04 -2.90
C PRO A 18 -2.52 -13.00 -3.45
N LEU A 19 -3.23 -12.29 -2.56
CA LEU A 19 -4.12 -11.20 -2.97
C LEU A 19 -3.29 -10.05 -3.54
N VAL A 20 -2.23 -9.62 -2.85
CA VAL A 20 -1.35 -8.55 -3.35
C VAL A 20 -0.81 -8.88 -4.74
N ARG A 21 -0.34 -10.11 -4.97
CA ARG A 21 0.20 -10.52 -6.29
C ARG A 21 -0.84 -10.55 -7.40
N SER A 22 -2.10 -10.86 -7.08
CA SER A 22 -3.18 -10.91 -8.09
C SER A 22 -3.40 -9.58 -8.84
N VAL A 23 -2.94 -8.44 -8.28
CA VAL A 23 -3.01 -7.15 -8.98
C VAL A 23 -2.16 -7.11 -10.25
N MET A 24 -1.05 -7.87 -10.28
CA MET A 24 -0.19 -7.98 -11.46
C MET A 24 -0.84 -8.76 -12.60
N ASP A 25 -1.89 -9.53 -12.29
CA ASP A 25 -2.68 -10.32 -13.24
C ASP A 25 -4.02 -9.63 -13.58
N GLY A 26 -4.23 -8.38 -13.12
CA GLY A 26 -5.39 -7.55 -13.47
C GLY A 26 -6.57 -7.61 -12.50
N TYR A 27 -6.39 -8.18 -11.29
CA TYR A 27 -7.42 -8.19 -10.27
C TYR A 27 -7.36 -6.95 -9.35
N ASN A 28 -8.53 -6.42 -9.01
CA ASN A 28 -8.63 -5.31 -8.04
C ASN A 28 -8.62 -5.85 -6.60
N VAL A 29 -7.76 -5.31 -5.76
CA VAL A 29 -7.56 -5.75 -4.38
C VAL A 29 -7.68 -4.57 -3.42
N CYS A 30 -8.35 -4.80 -2.29
CA CYS A 30 -8.49 -3.81 -1.23
C CYS A 30 -8.31 -4.46 0.14
N ILE A 31 -7.42 -3.89 0.96
CA ILE A 31 -7.08 -4.37 2.29
C ILE A 31 -7.43 -3.28 3.30
N PHE A 32 -8.21 -3.63 4.32
CA PHE A 32 -8.60 -2.72 5.39
C PHE A 32 -8.04 -3.19 6.73
N ALA A 33 -7.52 -2.25 7.52
CA ALA A 33 -7.27 -2.44 8.94
C ALA A 33 -8.40 -1.78 9.73
N TYR A 34 -9.09 -2.55 10.58
CA TYR A 34 -10.22 -2.07 11.37
C TYR A 34 -10.04 -2.44 12.85
N GLY A 35 -10.55 -1.60 13.75
CA GLY A 35 -10.42 -1.76 15.20
C GLY A 35 -10.51 -0.43 15.94
N GLN A 36 -10.56 -0.47 17.27
CA GLN A 36 -10.58 0.73 18.12
C GLN A 36 -9.25 1.51 18.07
N THR A 37 -9.25 2.77 18.53
CA THR A 37 -8.01 3.53 18.74
C THR A 37 -7.07 2.77 19.69
N GLY A 38 -5.78 2.74 19.37
CA GLY A 38 -4.78 1.96 20.12
C GLY A 38 -4.72 0.47 19.77
N SER A 39 -5.58 -0.05 18.89
CA SER A 39 -5.59 -1.47 18.54
C SER A 39 -4.49 -1.93 17.58
N GLY A 40 -3.58 -1.04 17.15
CA GLY A 40 -2.47 -1.39 16.25
C GLY A 40 -2.76 -1.30 14.75
N LYS A 41 -3.85 -0.66 14.30
CA LYS A 41 -4.15 -0.48 12.86
C LYS A 41 -2.97 0.13 12.07
N THR A 42 -2.45 1.26 12.54
CA THR A 42 -1.30 1.95 11.92
C THR A 42 -0.03 1.10 12.02
N TYR A 43 0.15 0.42 13.15
CA TYR A 43 1.29 -0.47 13.36
C TYR A 43 1.31 -1.62 12.35
N THR A 44 0.18 -2.26 12.07
CA THR A 44 0.09 -3.33 11.07
C THR A 44 0.26 -2.79 9.65
N MET A 45 -0.36 -1.65 9.32
CA MET A 45 -0.41 -1.17 7.93
C MET A 45 0.87 -0.42 7.50
N SER A 46 1.39 0.46 8.35
CA SER A 46 2.57 1.30 8.06
C SER A 46 3.83 0.88 8.82
N GLY A 47 3.70 0.03 9.85
CA GLY A 47 4.81 -0.33 10.73
C GLY A 47 5.02 0.68 11.87
N PRO A 48 5.91 0.39 12.83
CA PRO A 48 6.32 1.31 13.90
C PRO A 48 7.13 2.54 13.45
N GLY A 49 7.42 2.68 12.15
CA GLY A 49 8.07 3.88 11.60
C GLY A 49 9.60 3.89 11.68
N GLY A 50 10.24 2.75 11.90
CA GLY A 50 11.69 2.62 11.83
C GLY A 50 12.18 2.23 10.43
N GLU A 51 13.49 2.30 10.22
CA GLU A 51 14.14 2.05 8.93
C GLU A 51 14.47 0.57 8.69
N SER A 52 14.27 -0.29 9.69
CA SER A 52 14.55 -1.72 9.57
C SER A 52 13.48 -2.42 8.74
N THR A 53 13.89 -3.36 7.88
CA THR A 53 12.94 -4.21 7.14
C THR A 53 12.02 -5.02 8.05
N LYS A 54 12.45 -5.31 9.29
CA LYS A 54 11.62 -5.99 10.30
C LYS A 54 10.50 -5.11 10.86
N GLU A 55 10.58 -3.81 10.62
CA GLU A 55 9.61 -2.81 11.07
C GLU A 55 8.67 -2.40 9.94
N PHE A 56 8.74 -3.05 8.78
CA PHE A 56 7.88 -2.72 7.66
C PHE A 56 6.44 -3.18 7.93
N GLY A 57 5.50 -2.28 7.63
CA GLY A 57 4.07 -2.60 7.58
C GLY A 57 3.67 -3.25 6.25
N ILE A 58 2.40 -3.66 6.17
CA ILE A 58 1.82 -4.28 4.96
C ILE A 58 2.04 -3.41 3.71
N ASN A 59 1.91 -2.07 3.80
CA ASN A 59 2.07 -1.19 2.65
C ASN A 59 3.46 -1.31 2.00
N GLN A 60 4.51 -1.32 2.81
CA GLN A 60 5.90 -1.39 2.35
C GLN A 60 6.24 -2.80 1.85
N LEU A 61 5.82 -3.83 2.58
CA LEU A 61 6.00 -5.24 2.18
C LEU A 61 5.31 -5.53 0.83
N ALA A 62 4.09 -5.04 0.63
CA ALA A 62 3.34 -5.19 -0.60
C ALA A 62 4.04 -4.50 -1.78
N LEU A 63 4.43 -3.22 -1.63
CA LEU A 63 5.14 -2.50 -2.69
C LEU A 63 6.46 -3.19 -3.06
N ASN A 64 7.24 -3.61 -2.07
CA ASN A 64 8.50 -4.33 -2.32
C ASN A 64 8.27 -5.63 -3.10
N ASP A 65 7.27 -6.44 -2.75
CA ASP A 65 6.95 -7.67 -3.48
C ASP A 65 6.48 -7.40 -4.91
N LEU A 66 5.71 -6.32 -5.13
CA LEU A 66 5.28 -5.92 -6.48
C LEU A 66 6.44 -5.43 -7.35
N PHE A 67 7.38 -4.66 -6.80
CA PHE A 67 8.59 -4.25 -7.52
C PHE A 67 9.52 -5.43 -7.83
N LEU A 68 9.65 -6.38 -6.92
CA LEU A 68 10.43 -7.60 -7.16
C LEU A 68 9.81 -8.44 -8.29
N LEU A 69 8.49 -8.62 -8.28
CA LEU A 69 7.79 -9.35 -9.33
C LEU A 69 7.84 -8.65 -10.68
N SER A 70 7.80 -7.32 -10.70
CA SER A 70 7.90 -6.57 -11.94
C SER A 70 9.30 -6.70 -12.56
N ASP A 71 10.35 -6.72 -11.76
CA ASP A 71 11.72 -6.98 -12.24
C ASP A 71 11.92 -8.43 -12.68
N GLU A 72 11.37 -9.41 -11.96
CA GLU A 72 11.44 -10.83 -12.31
C GLU A 72 10.77 -11.13 -13.67
N ARG A 73 9.67 -10.44 -13.96
CA ARG A 73 8.87 -10.65 -15.19
C ARG A 73 9.19 -9.67 -16.32
N LYS A 74 10.22 -8.82 -16.17
CA LYS A 74 10.50 -7.70 -17.11
C LYS A 74 10.74 -8.11 -18.56
N ASP A 75 11.23 -9.34 -18.79
CA ASP A 75 11.50 -9.85 -20.14
C ASP A 75 10.22 -10.28 -20.88
N ILE A 76 9.12 -10.47 -20.14
CA ILE A 76 7.85 -10.99 -20.67
C ILE A 76 6.77 -9.90 -20.63
N MET A 77 6.81 -9.02 -19.63
CA MET A 77 5.77 -8.01 -19.40
C MET A 77 6.38 -6.73 -18.82
N SER A 78 5.93 -5.58 -19.33
CA SER A 78 6.27 -4.26 -18.79
C SER A 78 5.17 -3.78 -17.85
N TYR A 79 5.56 -3.35 -16.64
CA TYR A 79 4.67 -2.83 -15.62
C TYR A 79 4.94 -1.36 -15.34
N LYS A 80 3.87 -0.56 -15.20
CA LYS A 80 3.93 0.82 -14.68
C LYS A 80 3.17 0.86 -13.36
N ILE A 81 3.88 1.17 -12.28
CA ILE A 81 3.31 1.23 -10.92
C ILE A 81 3.14 2.69 -10.53
N HIS A 82 1.92 3.07 -10.18
CA HIS A 82 1.58 4.40 -9.68
C HIS A 82 1.13 4.28 -8.22
N VAL A 83 1.57 5.19 -7.35
CA VAL A 83 1.22 5.21 -5.93
C VAL A 83 0.56 6.54 -5.59
N GLN A 84 -0.50 6.49 -4.81
CA GLN A 84 -1.17 7.65 -4.24
C GLN A 84 -1.46 7.38 -2.76
N MET A 85 -1.28 8.40 -1.91
CA MET A 85 -1.59 8.33 -0.49
C MET A 85 -2.53 9.47 -0.12
N VAL A 86 -3.72 9.13 0.37
CA VAL A 86 -4.80 10.09 0.61
C VAL A 86 -5.35 9.89 2.00
N GLU A 87 -5.55 11.01 2.71
CA GLU A 87 -6.23 11.06 3.98
C GLU A 87 -7.66 11.57 3.79
N ILE A 88 -8.61 10.93 4.46
CA ILE A 88 -9.99 11.41 4.58
C ILE A 88 -10.25 11.71 6.04
N TYR A 89 -10.42 12.99 6.38
CA TYR A 89 -10.67 13.45 7.73
C TYR A 89 -11.81 14.47 7.73
N ASN A 90 -12.86 14.23 8.51
CA ASN A 90 -14.04 15.11 8.58
C ASN A 90 -14.62 15.47 7.20
N GLU A 91 -14.81 14.45 6.35
CA GLU A 91 -15.28 14.60 4.95
C GLU A 91 -14.38 15.46 4.05
N GLN A 92 -13.21 15.88 4.52
CA GLN A 92 -12.19 16.55 3.72
C GLN A 92 -11.19 15.52 3.21
N ILE A 93 -10.81 15.67 1.94
CA ILE A 93 -9.83 14.82 1.27
C ILE A 93 -8.51 15.60 1.19
N ARG A 94 -7.42 14.97 1.62
CA ARG A 94 -6.07 15.55 1.57
C ARG A 94 -5.12 14.59 0.88
N ASP A 95 -4.42 15.06 -0.15
CA ASP A 95 -3.31 14.33 -0.74
C ASP A 95 -2.09 14.45 0.18
N LEU A 96 -1.57 13.31 0.62
CA LEU A 96 -0.41 13.24 1.52
C LEU A 96 0.93 13.29 0.78
N LEU A 97 0.92 13.17 -0.56
CA LEU A 97 2.12 13.23 -1.40
C LEU A 97 2.20 14.53 -2.22
N ALA A 98 1.23 15.44 -2.09
CA ALA A 98 1.27 16.72 -2.79
C ALA A 98 2.36 17.65 -2.23
N ASP A 99 3.11 18.30 -3.12
CA ASP A 99 4.09 19.34 -2.77
C ASP A 99 3.45 20.54 -2.06
N ASP A 100 2.19 20.84 -2.42
CA ASP A 100 1.37 21.84 -1.75
C ASP A 100 0.18 21.16 -1.03
N PRO A 101 0.20 21.11 0.31
CA PRO A 101 -0.85 20.46 1.09
C PRO A 101 -2.22 21.16 1.03
N LEU A 102 -2.32 22.34 0.40
CA LEU A 102 -3.56 23.08 0.18
C LEU A 102 -4.17 22.84 -1.22
N LEU A 103 -3.46 22.17 -2.12
CA LEU A 103 -3.92 21.86 -3.47
C LEU A 103 -4.86 20.65 -3.46
N THR A 104 -6.14 20.90 -3.15
CA THR A 104 -7.21 19.89 -3.10
C THR A 104 -7.71 19.47 -4.49
N LYS A 105 -6.85 19.37 -5.51
CA LYS A 105 -7.27 19.10 -6.89
C LYS A 105 -6.78 17.77 -7.44
N TYR A 106 -7.70 16.82 -7.45
CA TYR A 106 -7.83 15.89 -8.58
C TYR A 106 -8.20 16.68 -9.85
N PRO A 107 -7.74 16.28 -11.05
CA PRO A 107 -7.59 14.89 -11.48
C PRO A 107 -6.14 14.46 -11.77
N PHE A 108 -5.97 13.13 -11.72
CA PHE A 108 -4.89 12.35 -12.32
C PHE A 108 -4.02 13.13 -13.32
N VAL A 109 -2.79 13.45 -12.95
CA VAL A 109 -1.74 13.61 -13.97
C VAL A 109 -1.28 12.20 -14.32
N VAL A 110 -2.01 11.55 -15.23
CA VAL A 110 -1.45 10.41 -15.98
C VAL A 110 -0.36 11.01 -16.86
N ILE A 111 0.88 11.04 -16.38
CA ILE A 111 2.03 11.21 -17.27
C ILE A 111 2.17 9.88 -18.02
N SER A 112 1.43 9.77 -19.13
CA SER A 112 1.70 8.79 -20.16
C SER A 112 3.07 9.10 -20.76
N VAL A 113 4.12 8.45 -20.24
CA VAL A 113 5.35 8.32 -21.02
C VAL A 113 5.11 7.24 -22.06
N VAL A 114 4.95 7.68 -23.30
CA VAL A 114 4.98 6.84 -24.51
C VAL A 114 6.33 6.14 -24.59
#